data_AF-A0A8T5USK0-F1
#
_entry.id   AF-A0A8T5USK0-F1
#
_cell.length_a   1.000
_cell.length_b   1.000
_cell.length_c   1.000
_cell.angle_alpha   90.00
_cell.angle_beta   90.00
_cell.angle_gamma   90.00
#
_symmetry.space_group_name_H-M   'P 1'
#
loop_
_entity.id
_entity.type
_entity.pdbx_description
1 polymer ?
#
loop_
_entity_poly.entity_id
_entity_poly.type
_entity_poly.pdbx_seq_one_letter_code
_entity_poly.pdbx_strand_id
1 'polypeptide(L)'
;MNKKILILIILVAVIGIYGLFYVAVTNVLMPMELDSFNNDLNGMPQLPVNNNSTISDLENSADIIESNPSLKFMSQSQRSEMANQMRNLNSPPIGFLNQNFTDYNNFYAGSVLAYKLIGKGTLANEISNLSNITNNLSSLTNESAAIDQKSANDFENGDDKAYAEDLRSSANNLKQYNKVMENLKTQLQKIINQLGG
;
A
#
# COMPACT_ATOMS: atom_id res chain seq x y z
N MET A 1 8.30 -10.85 -57.32
CA MET A 1 9.24 -10.44 -56.26
C MET A 1 9.83 -11.68 -55.60
N ASN A 2 11.15 -11.77 -55.44
CA ASN A 2 11.82 -12.96 -54.90
C ASN A 2 11.45 -13.14 -53.41
N LYS A 3 11.00 -14.35 -53.01
CA LYS A 3 10.64 -14.67 -51.61
C LYS A 3 11.75 -14.27 -50.62
N LYS A 4 13.02 -14.42 -50.99
CA LYS A 4 14.17 -14.03 -50.15
C LYS A 4 14.24 -12.51 -49.92
N ILE A 5 13.91 -11.71 -50.95
CA ILE A 5 13.89 -10.25 -50.87
C ILE A 5 12.71 -9.78 -50.01
N LEU A 6 11.54 -10.41 -50.13
CA LEU A 6 10.39 -10.12 -49.29
C LEU A 6 10.68 -10.41 -47.81
N ILE A 7 11.28 -11.57 -47.50
CA ILE A 7 11.68 -11.94 -46.13
C ILE A 7 12.67 -10.92 -45.56
N LEU A 8 13.63 -10.46 -46.36
CA LEU A 8 14.61 -9.45 -45.95
C LEU A 8 13.93 -8.11 -45.63
N ILE A 9 12.98 -7.66 -46.46
CA ILE A 9 12.21 -6.42 -46.22
C ILE A 9 11.43 -6.51 -44.91
N ILE A 10 10.77 -7.65 -44.65
CA ILE A 10 10.03 -7.87 -43.40
C ILE A 10 10.98 -7.85 -42.20
N LEU A 11 12.14 -8.51 -42.28
CA LEU A 11 13.15 -8.50 -41.22
C LEU A 11 13.64 -7.10 -40.88
N VAL A 12 14.00 -6.31 -41.90
CA VAL A 12 14.46 -4.93 -41.72
C VAL A 12 13.35 -4.07 -41.11
N ALA A 13 12.11 -4.22 -41.58
CA ALA A 13 10.97 -3.49 -41.01
C ALA A 13 10.73 -3.84 -39.53
N VAL A 14 10.78 -5.13 -39.17
CA VAL A 14 10.62 -5.60 -37.79
C VAL A 14 11.73 -5.07 -36.89
N ILE A 15 12.99 -5.14 -37.34
CA ILE A 15 14.14 -4.62 -36.58
C ILE A 15 14.03 -3.10 -36.42
N GLY A 16 13.63 -2.38 -37.48
CA GLY A 16 13.43 -0.94 -37.43
C GLY A 16 12.35 -0.51 -36.44
N ILE A 17 11.19 -1.19 -36.45
CA ILE A 17 10.11 -0.95 -35.50
C ILE A 17 10.56 -1.25 -34.07
N TYR A 18 11.25 -2.38 -33.86
CA TYR A 18 11.78 -2.72 -32.53
C TYR A 18 12.80 -1.68 -32.04
N GLY A 19 13.68 -1.18 -32.91
CA GLY A 19 14.63 -0.12 -32.58
C GLY A 19 13.94 1.19 -32.16
N LEU A 20 12.91 1.61 -32.90
CA LEU A 20 12.10 2.78 -32.54
C LEU A 20 11.38 2.60 -31.21
N PHE A 21 10.82 1.40 -30.97
CA PHE A 21 10.17 1.06 -29.70
C PHE A 21 11.16 1.09 -28.54
N TYR A 22 12.34 0.48 -28.71
CA TYR A 22 13.42 0.49 -27.72
C TYR A 22 13.79 1.93 -27.35
N VAL A 23 14.04 2.79 -28.35
CA VAL A 23 14.37 4.21 -28.15
C VAL A 23 13.26 4.96 -27.43
N ALA A 24 11.99 4.71 -27.78
CA ALA A 24 10.86 5.35 -27.11
C ALA A 24 10.78 4.94 -25.62
N VAL A 25 10.96 3.65 -25.32
CA VAL A 25 10.99 3.18 -23.93
C VAL A 25 12.18 3.79 -23.19
N THR A 26 13.37 3.80 -23.78
CA THR A 26 14.56 4.26 -23.05
C THR A 26 14.65 5.76 -22.87
N ASN A 27 14.18 6.55 -23.84
CA ASN A 27 14.38 8.00 -23.85
C ASN A 27 13.14 8.79 -23.47
N VAL A 28 11.97 8.15 -23.36
CA VAL A 28 10.70 8.81 -22.98
C VAL A 28 10.10 8.15 -21.75
N LEU A 29 9.83 6.84 -21.81
CA LEU A 29 9.16 6.15 -20.70
C LEU A 29 10.05 6.11 -19.44
N MET A 30 11.30 5.65 -19.56
CA MET A 30 12.21 5.53 -18.40
C MET A 30 12.43 6.85 -17.65
N PRO A 31 12.75 7.98 -18.31
CA PRO A 31 12.93 9.24 -17.58
C PRO A 31 11.63 9.73 -16.92
N MET A 32 10.48 9.62 -17.61
CA MET A 32 9.20 10.02 -17.06
C MET A 32 8.83 9.22 -15.80
N GLU A 33 9.07 7.92 -15.82
CA GLU A 33 8.81 7.07 -14.66
C GLU A 33 9.84 7.25 -13.55
N LEU A 34 11.10 7.51 -13.89
CA LEU A 34 12.10 7.87 -12.89
C LEU A 34 11.66 9.11 -12.11
N ASP A 35 11.19 10.14 -12.79
CA ASP A 35 10.63 11.34 -12.15
C ASP A 35 9.40 11.00 -11.30
N SER A 36 8.49 10.18 -11.81
CA SER A 36 7.29 9.75 -11.07
C SER A 36 7.63 8.97 -9.80
N PHE A 37 8.52 7.98 -9.88
CA PHE A 37 8.92 7.19 -8.72
C PHE A 37 9.75 7.99 -7.72
N ASN A 38 10.58 8.93 -8.19
CA ASN A 38 11.26 9.88 -7.29
C ASN A 38 10.24 10.76 -6.56
N ASN A 39 9.20 11.24 -7.24
CA ASN A 39 8.13 12.00 -6.60
C ASN A 39 7.36 11.15 -5.59
N ASP A 40 7.04 9.90 -5.91
CA ASP A 40 6.41 8.97 -4.97
C ASP A 40 7.29 8.75 -3.73
N LEU A 41 8.60 8.51 -3.92
CA LEU A 41 9.56 8.30 -2.82
C LEU A 41 9.73 9.54 -1.95
N ASN A 42 9.85 10.72 -2.56
CA ASN A 42 9.98 12.00 -1.85
C ASN A 42 8.70 12.43 -1.16
N GLY A 43 7.54 12.02 -1.69
CA GLY A 43 6.23 12.26 -1.10
C GLY A 43 5.87 11.31 0.03
N MET A 44 6.69 10.28 0.29
CA MET A 44 6.43 9.36 1.40
C MET A 44 6.53 10.09 2.76
N PRO A 45 5.67 9.74 3.73
CA PRO A 45 5.82 10.22 5.10
C PRO A 45 7.15 9.74 5.71
N GLN A 46 7.59 10.44 6.76
CA GLN A 46 8.71 9.95 7.57
C GLN A 46 8.39 8.57 8.15
N LEU A 47 9.38 7.69 8.14
CA LEU A 47 9.25 6.33 8.66
C LEU A 47 9.92 6.22 10.05
N PRO A 48 9.32 5.45 10.99
CA PRO A 48 8.02 4.78 10.89
C PRO A 48 6.85 5.78 10.85
N VAL A 49 5.79 5.47 10.11
CA VAL A 49 4.60 6.34 9.99
C VAL A 49 3.86 6.44 11.32
N ASN A 50 3.70 5.30 11.98
CA ASN A 50 3.08 5.20 13.29
C ASN A 50 4.16 5.13 14.36
N ASN A 51 4.10 6.03 15.33
CA ASN A 51 5.11 6.14 16.37
C ASN A 51 5.07 4.93 17.33
N ASN A 52 6.23 4.45 17.75
CA ASN A 52 6.35 3.31 18.68
C ASN A 52 5.68 3.62 20.04
N SER A 53 5.65 4.88 20.46
CA SER A 53 4.96 5.29 21.68
C SER A 53 3.45 5.04 21.57
N THR A 54 2.81 5.50 20.48
CA THR A 54 1.37 5.29 20.24
C THR A 54 1.01 3.81 20.20
N ILE A 55 1.84 3.01 19.55
CA ILE A 55 1.67 1.55 19.51
C ILE A 55 1.78 0.95 20.92
N SER A 56 2.76 1.37 21.72
CA SER A 56 2.94 0.90 23.08
C SER A 56 1.80 1.35 24.00
N ASP A 57 1.26 2.55 23.79
CA ASP A 57 0.13 3.08 24.55
C ASP A 57 -1.14 2.25 24.34
N LEU A 58 -1.39 1.77 23.11
CA LEU A 58 -2.49 0.85 22.82
C LEU A 58 -2.32 -0.50 23.52
N GLU A 59 -1.11 -1.07 23.51
CA GLU A 59 -0.81 -2.33 24.18
C GLU A 59 -0.94 -2.20 25.71
N ASN A 60 -0.39 -1.13 26.28
CA ASN A 60 -0.53 -0.83 27.70
C ASN A 60 -1.98 -0.59 28.11
N SER A 61 -2.76 0.10 27.27
CA SER A 61 -4.19 0.33 27.52
C SER A 61 -4.97 -0.98 27.52
N ALA A 62 -4.67 -1.89 26.58
CA ALA A 62 -5.25 -3.22 26.57
C ALA A 62 -4.96 -3.99 27.87
N ASP A 63 -3.71 -3.97 28.33
CA ASP A 63 -3.29 -4.65 29.56
C ASP A 63 -3.98 -4.05 30.80
N ILE A 64 -4.12 -2.73 30.86
CA ILE A 64 -4.80 -2.02 31.95
C ILE A 64 -6.28 -2.42 32.01
N ILE A 65 -6.97 -2.47 30.87
CA ILE A 65 -8.40 -2.80 30.79
C ILE A 65 -8.66 -4.25 31.15
N GLU A 66 -7.82 -5.17 30.68
CA GLU A 66 -7.94 -6.58 31.04
C GLU A 66 -7.66 -6.81 32.53
N SER A 67 -6.69 -6.09 33.10
CA SER A 67 -6.35 -6.17 34.53
C SER A 67 -7.36 -5.46 35.43
N ASN A 68 -8.01 -4.41 34.93
CA ASN A 68 -8.97 -3.60 35.66
C ASN A 68 -10.27 -3.40 34.85
N PRO A 69 -11.11 -4.44 34.70
CA PRO A 69 -12.35 -4.35 33.94
C PRO A 69 -13.29 -3.30 34.54
N SER A 70 -13.57 -2.25 33.78
CA SER A 70 -14.27 -1.05 34.26
C SER A 70 -15.46 -0.64 33.40
N LEU A 71 -15.53 -1.11 32.15
CA LEU A 71 -16.61 -0.72 31.24
C LEU A 71 -17.98 -1.15 31.78
N LYS A 72 -18.06 -2.31 32.43
CA LYS A 72 -19.31 -2.78 33.09
C LYS A 72 -19.84 -1.85 34.18
N PHE A 73 -18.99 -1.00 34.79
CA PHE A 73 -19.39 -0.04 35.82
C PHE A 73 -19.82 1.31 35.24
N MET A 74 -19.55 1.57 33.97
CA MET A 74 -20.12 2.71 33.25
C MET A 74 -21.61 2.46 32.99
N SER A 75 -22.41 3.53 32.94
CA SER A 75 -23.80 3.40 32.49
C SER A 75 -23.86 3.12 30.98
N GLN A 76 -24.92 2.45 30.52
CA GLN A 76 -25.12 2.22 29.08
C GLN A 76 -25.09 3.53 28.28
N SER A 77 -25.70 4.59 28.79
CA SER A 77 -25.72 5.90 28.13
C SER A 77 -24.32 6.47 27.92
N GLN A 78 -23.44 6.36 28.93
CA GLN A 78 -22.06 6.82 28.82
C GLN A 78 -21.27 5.99 27.80
N ARG A 79 -21.47 4.66 27.79
CA ARG A 79 -20.82 3.78 26.82
C ARG A 79 -21.26 4.06 25.39
N SER A 80 -22.56 4.21 25.15
CA SER A 80 -23.11 4.56 23.84
C SER A 80 -22.63 5.93 23.35
N GLU A 81 -22.55 6.94 24.23
CA GLU A 81 -22.03 8.26 23.86
C GLU A 81 -20.56 8.19 23.41
N MET A 82 -19.71 7.51 24.18
CA MET A 82 -18.29 7.34 23.84
C MET A 82 -18.11 6.50 22.57
N ALA A 83 -18.84 5.40 22.42
CA ALA A 83 -18.79 4.56 21.23
C ALA A 83 -19.19 5.34 19.97
N ASN A 84 -20.17 6.25 20.06
CA ASN A 84 -20.52 7.12 18.96
C ASN A 84 -19.42 8.14 18.63
N GLN A 85 -18.71 8.66 19.65
CA GLN A 85 -17.52 9.50 19.40
C GLN A 85 -16.42 8.71 18.68
N MET A 86 -16.17 7.46 19.09
CA MET A 86 -15.21 6.58 18.44
C MET A 86 -15.55 6.31 16.97
N ARG A 87 -16.83 6.02 16.67
CA ARG A 87 -17.31 5.84 15.28
C ARG A 87 -17.19 7.11 14.43
N ASN A 88 -17.24 8.29 15.06
CA ASN A 88 -17.12 9.59 14.40
C ASN A 88 -15.67 10.07 14.27
N LEU A 89 -14.68 9.32 14.77
CA LEU A 89 -13.28 9.55 14.42
C LEU A 89 -13.09 9.23 12.93
N ASN A 90 -12.30 10.06 12.24
CA ASN A 90 -12.12 10.03 10.78
C ASN A 90 -11.27 8.83 10.32
N SER A 91 -11.69 7.60 10.59
CA SER A 91 -11.12 6.42 9.94
C SER A 91 -11.57 6.42 8.48
N PRO A 92 -10.66 6.23 7.52
CA PRO A 92 -11.02 6.15 6.11
C PRO A 92 -12.09 5.06 5.91
N PRO A 93 -13.12 5.29 5.08
CA PRO A 93 -14.10 4.25 4.76
C PRO A 93 -13.41 2.99 4.23
N ILE A 94 -13.97 1.81 4.55
CA ILE A 94 -13.53 0.54 3.97
C ILE A 94 -13.58 0.68 2.44
N GLY A 95 -12.48 0.33 1.78
CA GLY A 95 -12.29 0.38 0.34
C GLY A 95 -11.77 1.71 -0.19
N PHE A 96 -11.54 2.73 0.66
CA PHE A 96 -11.07 4.05 0.24
C PHE A 96 -9.78 3.98 -0.59
N LEU A 97 -8.81 3.16 -0.18
CA LEU A 97 -7.55 3.01 -0.90
C LEU A 97 -7.62 2.04 -2.09
N ASN A 98 -8.62 1.16 -2.14
CA ASN A 98 -8.71 0.11 -3.17
C ASN A 98 -8.77 0.71 -4.57
N GLN A 99 -9.58 1.76 -4.76
CA GLN A 99 -9.76 2.41 -6.06
C GLN A 99 -8.47 3.10 -6.52
N ASN A 100 -7.86 3.90 -5.65
CA ASN A 100 -6.64 4.64 -5.97
C ASN A 100 -5.47 3.71 -6.31
N PHE A 101 -5.31 2.61 -5.57
CA PHE A 101 -4.27 1.63 -5.86
C PHE A 101 -4.58 0.75 -7.06
N THR A 102 -5.84 0.50 -7.37
CA THR A 102 -6.23 -0.19 -8.62
C THR A 102 -5.81 0.64 -9.82
N ASP A 103 -6.12 1.94 -9.82
CA ASP A 103 -5.75 2.84 -10.91
C ASP A 103 -4.23 2.99 -11.03
N TYR A 104 -3.52 3.09 -9.91
CA TYR A 104 -2.05 3.08 -9.86
C TYR A 104 -1.47 1.79 -10.47
N ASN A 105 -1.97 0.62 -10.09
CA ASN A 105 -1.50 -0.66 -10.61
C ASN A 105 -1.79 -0.82 -12.11
N ASN A 106 -2.94 -0.33 -12.57
CA ASN A 106 -3.31 -0.35 -13.98
C ASN A 106 -2.42 0.59 -14.81
N PHE A 107 -2.06 1.76 -14.28
CA PHE A 107 -1.17 2.70 -14.95
C PHE A 107 0.18 2.05 -15.30
N TYR A 108 0.78 1.30 -14.37
CA TYR A 108 2.08 0.66 -14.58
C TYR A 108 2.04 -0.69 -15.30
N ALA A 109 0.87 -1.26 -15.58
CA ALA A 109 0.76 -2.53 -16.30
C ALA A 109 1.38 -2.46 -17.71
N GLY A 110 1.20 -1.33 -18.39
CA GLY A 110 1.83 -1.06 -19.69
C GLY A 110 3.36 -1.00 -19.60
N SER A 111 3.88 -0.41 -18.53
CA SER A 111 5.31 -0.27 -18.26
C SER A 111 5.97 -1.62 -17.99
N VAL A 112 5.33 -2.49 -17.22
CA VAL A 112 5.79 -3.87 -17.00
C VAL A 112 5.95 -4.61 -18.32
N LEU A 113 4.98 -4.49 -19.24
CA LEU A 113 5.07 -5.11 -20.56
C LEU A 113 6.19 -4.47 -21.39
N ALA A 114 6.28 -3.14 -21.41
CA ALA A 114 7.30 -2.42 -22.16
C ALA A 114 8.72 -2.81 -21.73
N TYR A 115 8.97 -2.88 -20.42
CA TYR A 115 10.27 -3.30 -19.89
C TYR A 115 10.60 -4.75 -20.17
N LYS A 116 9.62 -5.67 -20.12
CA LYS A 116 9.84 -7.06 -20.55
C LYS A 116 10.25 -7.12 -22.02
N LEU A 117 9.59 -6.35 -22.88
CA LEU A 117 9.85 -6.34 -24.33
C LEU A 117 11.23 -5.78 -24.70
N ILE A 118 11.78 -4.85 -23.92
CA ILE A 118 13.15 -4.33 -24.13
C ILE A 118 14.23 -5.06 -23.34
N GLY A 119 13.91 -6.22 -22.74
CA GLY A 119 14.88 -7.03 -21.99
C GLY A 119 15.18 -6.56 -20.57
N LYS A 120 14.44 -5.59 -20.03
CA LYS A 120 14.53 -5.13 -18.63
C LYS A 120 13.56 -5.89 -17.71
N GLY A 121 13.62 -7.23 -17.75
CA GLY A 121 12.71 -8.10 -17.00
C GLY A 121 12.80 -7.95 -15.47
N THR A 122 13.98 -7.61 -14.94
CA THR A 122 14.14 -7.36 -13.49
C THR A 122 13.34 -6.12 -13.06
N LEU A 123 13.49 -5.00 -13.77
CA LEU A 123 12.73 -3.77 -13.51
C LEU A 123 11.22 -4.02 -13.63
N ALA A 124 10.80 -4.76 -14.64
CA ALA A 124 9.40 -5.14 -14.81
C ALA A 124 8.84 -5.93 -13.61
N ASN A 125 9.63 -6.83 -13.04
CA ASN A 125 9.24 -7.58 -11.85
C ASN A 125 9.18 -6.69 -10.61
N GLU A 126 10.15 -5.79 -10.44
CA GLU A 126 10.16 -4.84 -9.33
C GLU A 126 8.95 -3.89 -9.38
N ILE A 127 8.56 -3.40 -10.55
CA ILE A 127 7.34 -2.59 -10.72
C ILE A 127 6.09 -3.43 -10.44
N SER A 128 6.03 -4.69 -10.92
CA SER A 128 4.91 -5.59 -10.66
C SER A 128 4.73 -5.88 -9.16
N ASN A 129 5.82 -5.91 -8.39
CA ASN A 129 5.78 -6.15 -6.94
C ASN A 129 5.10 -4.99 -6.17
N LEU A 130 5.05 -3.78 -6.72
CA LEU A 130 4.33 -2.66 -6.09
C LEU A 130 2.85 -2.98 -5.89
N SER A 131 2.23 -3.74 -6.79
CA SER A 131 0.81 -4.11 -6.65
C SER A 131 0.53 -4.94 -5.40
N ASN A 132 1.44 -5.85 -5.03
CA ASN A 132 1.30 -6.62 -3.79
C ASN A 132 1.45 -5.72 -2.56
N ILE A 133 2.36 -4.75 -2.60
CA ILE A 133 2.59 -3.81 -1.49
C ILE A 133 1.38 -2.88 -1.32
N THR A 134 0.85 -2.32 -2.41
CA THR A 134 -0.32 -1.44 -2.37
C THR A 134 -1.59 -2.19 -1.96
N ASN A 135 -1.76 -3.44 -2.40
CA ASN A 135 -2.83 -4.32 -1.93
C ASN A 135 -2.74 -4.58 -0.42
N ASN A 136 -1.53 -4.81 0.11
CA ASN A 136 -1.33 -4.98 1.56
C ASN A 136 -1.69 -3.70 2.32
N LEU A 137 -1.28 -2.52 1.84
CA LEU A 137 -1.68 -1.24 2.45
C LEU A 137 -3.21 -1.08 2.45
N SER A 138 -3.86 -1.43 1.33
CA SER A 138 -5.32 -1.40 1.23
C SER A 138 -6.00 -2.33 2.23
N SER A 139 -5.49 -3.56 2.39
CA SER A 139 -5.99 -4.53 3.37
C SER A 139 -5.86 -3.99 4.80
N LEU A 140 -4.68 -3.50 5.17
CA LEU A 140 -4.42 -2.98 6.52
C LEU A 140 -5.28 -1.75 6.85
N THR A 141 -5.58 -0.90 5.86
CA THR A 141 -6.52 0.22 6.07
C THR A 141 -7.95 -0.26 6.27
N ASN A 142 -8.40 -1.27 5.49
CA ASN A 142 -9.73 -1.87 5.68
C ASN A 142 -9.84 -2.59 7.02
N GLU A 143 -8.79 -3.30 7.42
CA GLU A 143 -8.67 -3.95 8.74
C GLU A 143 -8.72 -2.92 9.86
N SER A 144 -8.03 -1.78 9.72
CA SER A 144 -8.11 -0.68 10.70
C SER A 144 -9.54 -0.20 10.90
N ALA A 145 -10.24 0.11 9.80
CA ALA A 145 -11.62 0.58 9.87
C ALA A 145 -12.57 -0.46 10.48
N ALA A 146 -12.34 -1.75 10.21
CA ALA A 146 -13.09 -2.84 10.82
C ALA A 146 -12.80 -2.99 12.33
N ILE A 147 -11.53 -2.87 12.73
CA ILE A 147 -11.11 -2.87 14.14
C ILE A 147 -11.76 -1.70 14.88
N ASP A 148 -11.76 -0.49 14.30
CA ASP A 148 -12.34 0.70 14.93
C ASP A 148 -13.86 0.54 15.16
N GLN A 149 -14.57 -0.02 14.17
CA GLN A 149 -16.00 -0.34 14.31
C GLN A 149 -16.25 -1.39 15.39
N LYS A 150 -15.45 -2.46 15.41
CA LYS A 150 -15.56 -3.53 16.40
C LYS A 150 -15.27 -2.99 17.81
N SER A 151 -14.20 -2.22 17.95
CA SER A 151 -13.78 -1.58 19.20
C SER A 151 -14.87 -0.69 19.78
N ALA A 152 -15.55 0.12 18.95
CA ALA A 152 -16.68 0.92 19.39
C ALA A 152 -17.87 0.05 19.86
N ASN A 153 -18.15 -1.06 19.18
CA ASN A 153 -19.24 -1.97 19.57
C ASN A 153 -18.93 -2.71 20.89
N ASP A 154 -17.70 -3.21 21.03
CA ASP A 154 -17.27 -3.94 22.23
C ASP A 154 -17.19 -2.97 23.43
N PHE A 155 -16.78 -1.72 23.19
CA PHE A 155 -16.89 -0.64 24.17
C PHE A 155 -18.34 -0.37 24.57
N GLU A 156 -19.26 -0.21 23.61
CA GLU A 156 -20.68 0.05 23.88
C GLU A 156 -21.34 -1.06 24.71
N ASN A 157 -21.01 -2.31 24.41
CA ASN A 157 -21.50 -3.50 25.10
C ASN A 157 -20.88 -3.68 26.49
N GLY A 158 -19.81 -2.95 26.81
CA GLY A 158 -19.08 -3.07 28.06
C GLY A 158 -18.26 -4.34 28.18
N ASP A 159 -17.80 -4.89 27.04
CA ASP A 159 -16.95 -6.07 26.99
C ASP A 159 -15.47 -5.65 27.10
N ASP A 160 -14.98 -5.51 28.34
CA ASP A 160 -13.59 -5.13 28.63
C ASP A 160 -12.57 -6.05 27.93
N LYS A 161 -12.87 -7.35 27.85
CA LYS A 161 -11.93 -8.33 27.27
C LYS A 161 -11.85 -8.16 25.76
N ALA A 162 -13.00 -8.12 25.08
CA ALA A 162 -13.03 -7.95 23.64
C ALA A 162 -12.48 -6.59 23.20
N TYR A 163 -12.77 -5.53 23.96
CA TYR A 163 -12.20 -4.20 23.73
C TYR A 163 -10.67 -4.19 23.89
N ALA A 164 -10.11 -4.86 24.91
CA ALA A 164 -8.67 -5.00 25.05
C ALA A 164 -8.03 -5.77 23.88
N GLU A 165 -8.68 -6.83 23.39
CA GLU A 165 -8.24 -7.57 22.20
C GLU A 165 -8.25 -6.70 20.93
N ASP A 166 -9.21 -5.80 20.79
CA ASP A 166 -9.28 -4.84 19.67
C ASP A 166 -8.15 -3.82 19.72
N LEU A 167 -7.81 -3.31 20.90
CA LEU A 167 -6.67 -2.40 21.08
C LEU A 167 -5.34 -3.07 20.67
N ARG A 168 -5.13 -4.34 21.05
CA ARG A 168 -3.96 -5.12 20.62
C ARG A 168 -3.97 -5.37 19.11
N SER A 169 -5.14 -5.62 18.54
CA SER A 169 -5.31 -5.78 17.09
C SER A 169 -4.95 -4.49 16.35
N SER A 170 -5.39 -3.34 16.85
CA SER A 170 -5.00 -2.02 16.33
C SER A 170 -3.50 -1.81 16.41
N ALA A 171 -2.88 -2.06 17.57
CA ALA A 171 -1.43 -1.96 17.75
C ALA A 171 -0.64 -2.85 16.76
N ASN A 172 -1.08 -4.11 16.57
CA ASN A 172 -0.47 -5.00 15.59
C ASN A 172 -0.67 -4.47 14.16
N ASN A 173 -1.86 -3.99 13.80
CA ASN A 173 -2.14 -3.42 12.49
C ASN A 173 -1.20 -2.23 12.18
N LEU A 174 -0.98 -1.33 13.15
CA LEU A 174 -0.03 -0.22 13.02
C LEU A 174 1.42 -0.69 12.83
N LYS A 175 1.85 -1.74 13.55
CA LYS A 175 3.17 -2.37 13.37
C LYS A 175 3.33 -2.93 11.95
N GLN A 176 2.30 -3.62 11.43
CA GLN A 176 2.33 -4.15 10.06
C GLN A 176 2.33 -3.02 9.02
N TYR A 177 1.54 -1.97 9.24
CA TYR A 177 1.52 -0.80 8.36
C TYR A 177 2.92 -0.17 8.22
N ASN A 178 3.63 0.02 9.34
CA ASN A 178 5.02 0.50 9.31
C ASN A 178 5.93 -0.39 8.46
N LYS A 179 5.86 -1.72 8.63
CA LYS A 179 6.66 -2.67 7.84
C LYS A 179 6.34 -2.61 6.35
N VAL A 180 5.05 -2.51 5.99
CA VAL A 180 4.64 -2.41 4.58
C VAL A 180 5.11 -1.09 3.96
N MET A 181 5.10 0.01 4.72
CA MET A 181 5.64 1.29 4.28
C MET A 181 7.17 1.28 4.11
N GLU A 182 7.90 0.59 4.97
CA GLU A 182 9.34 0.35 4.79
C GLU A 182 9.63 -0.50 3.54
N ASN A 183 8.82 -1.53 3.30
CA ASN A 183 8.91 -2.33 2.09
C ASN A 183 8.61 -1.49 0.83
N LEU A 184 7.60 -0.62 0.88
CA LEU A 184 7.29 0.31 -0.21
C LEU A 184 8.48 1.21 -0.53
N LYS A 185 9.08 1.84 0.49
CA LYS A 185 10.25 2.70 0.33
C LYS A 185 11.41 1.95 -0.33
N THR A 186 11.70 0.75 0.17
CA THR A 186 12.76 -0.11 -0.36
C THR A 186 12.48 -0.50 -1.82
N GLN A 187 11.23 -0.80 -2.14
CA GLN A 187 10.80 -1.17 -3.49
C GLN A 187 10.95 0.00 -4.47
N LEU A 188 10.51 1.21 -4.08
CA LEU A 188 10.68 2.42 -4.88
C LEU A 188 12.16 2.73 -5.14
N GLN A 189 13.02 2.62 -4.12
CA GLN A 189 14.47 2.81 -4.28
C GLN A 189 15.09 1.82 -5.26
N LYS A 190 14.70 0.54 -5.22
CA LYS A 190 15.17 -0.46 -6.20
C LYS A 190 14.78 -0.10 -7.64
N ILE A 191 13.54 0.36 -7.83
CA ILE A 191 13.03 0.75 -9.14
C ILE A 191 13.80 1.98 -9.67
N ILE A 192 13.95 3.02 -8.84
CA ILE A 192 14.69 4.24 -9.18
C ILE A 192 16.13 3.92 -9.60
N ASN A 193 16.85 3.11 -8.81
CA ASN A 193 18.23 2.73 -9.12
C ASN A 193 18.33 1.97 -10.47
N GLN A 194 17.33 1.16 -10.82
CA GLN A 194 17.30 0.41 -12.09
C GLN A 194 16.91 1.27 -13.30
N LEU A 195 16.21 2.38 -13.05
CA LEU A 195 15.90 3.41 -14.05
C LEU A 195 17.07 4.38 -14.28
N GLY A 196 18.09 4.36 -13.41
CA GLY A 196 19.31 5.17 -13.54
C GLY A 196 19.37 6.39 -12.63
N GLY A 197 18.55 6.43 -11.57
CA GLY A 197 18.65 7.39 -10.47
C GLY A 197 19.69 7.03 -9.42
#